data_AF-A0A9E5QI76-F1
#
_entry.id   AF-A0A9E5QI76-F1
#
_cell.length_a   1.000
_cell.length_b   1.000
_cell.length_c   1.000
_cell.angle_alpha   90.00
_cell.angle_beta   90.00
_cell.angle_gamma   90.00
#
_symmetry.space_group_name_H-M   'P 1'
#
loop_
_entity.id
_entity.type
_entity.pdbx_description
1 polymer ?
#
loop_
_entity_poly.entity_id
_entity_poly.type
_entity_poly.pdbx_seq_one_letter_code
_entity_poly.pdbx_strand_id
1 'polypeptide(L)'
;MRTAKVSLREVVKKEIDLLRASKLDIDDVRTVCLTLGPYRNLTTLTAGMVALHPHCQVLNHAGLRIFGDKRLNFLSNYSEEKFIRFVKYAIYASGRGREGPYGGSVTFSHAFGKQHKLAELYKDVFGDNLLKERIHCLFWKESMATSSYIRERSVDLPDIVFHNEKLRFIMPIRNPLDCAVSNVNFFGQTDEFARYFNLQNRQDVLPEVVEAILAEFVRFLEFKRQHPERFFYYFEHDFGKETLLALANFLNVDPDKQWCKNSLAAFEIKRKYQHPEDLVDLYNRYVEDKFSDYPKFSKKLLRFTRDFQKVA
;
A
#
# COMPACT_ATOMS: atom_id res chain seq x y z
N MET A 1 4.95 19.30 -14.00
CA MET A 1 3.99 19.64 -12.93
C MET A 1 3.36 21.00 -13.23
N ARG A 2 2.06 21.06 -13.55
CA ARG A 2 1.34 22.34 -13.52
C ARG A 2 1.32 22.78 -12.05
N THR A 3 1.98 23.90 -11.73
CA THR A 3 1.87 24.57 -10.43
C THR A 3 0.45 25.12 -10.32
N ALA A 4 -0.48 24.30 -9.82
CA ALA A 4 -1.75 24.81 -9.35
C ALA A 4 -1.44 25.89 -8.30
N LYS A 5 -1.97 27.10 -8.48
CA LYS A 5 -1.89 28.15 -7.47
C LYS A 5 -2.60 27.62 -6.23
N VAL A 6 -1.84 27.15 -5.25
CA VAL A 6 -2.38 26.75 -3.94
C VAL A 6 -2.97 28.01 -3.31
N SER A 7 -4.24 27.96 -2.92
CA SER A 7 -4.89 29.13 -2.35
C SER A 7 -4.28 29.48 -0.99
N LEU A 8 -4.24 30.76 -0.64
CA LEU A 8 -3.77 31.20 0.69
C LEU A 8 -4.53 30.46 1.81
N ARG A 9 -5.82 30.20 1.60
CA ARG A 9 -6.67 29.43 2.52
C ARG A 9 -6.15 28.01 2.75
N GLU A 10 -5.68 27.32 1.72
CA GLU A 10 -5.12 25.97 1.84
C GLU A 10 -3.76 25.97 2.55
N VAL A 11 -2.92 26.98 2.30
CA VAL A 11 -1.65 27.16 3.02
C VAL A 11 -1.91 27.37 4.50
N VAL A 12 -2.77 28.33 4.87
CA VAL A 12 -3.12 28.60 6.27
C VAL A 12 -3.72 27.36 6.94
N LYS A 13 -4.62 26.64 6.25
CA LYS A 13 -5.18 25.39 6.76
C LYS A 13 -4.09 24.34 7.04
N LYS A 14 -3.12 24.20 6.14
CA LYS A 14 -1.99 23.25 6.30
C LYS A 14 -1.13 23.61 7.51
N GLU A 15 -0.85 24.89 7.75
CA GLU A 15 -0.12 25.33 8.95
C GLU A 15 -0.88 25.00 10.24
N ILE A 16 -2.20 25.26 10.28
CA ILE A 16 -3.04 24.92 11.42
C ILE A 16 -3.04 23.40 11.66
N ASP A 17 -3.14 22.60 10.60
CA ASP A 17 -3.10 21.14 10.69
C ASP A 17 -1.74 20.66 11.26
N LEU A 18 -0.63 21.25 10.81
CA LEU A 18 0.71 20.93 11.31
C LEU A 18 0.90 21.30 12.78
N LEU A 19 0.42 22.48 13.19
CA LEU A 19 0.46 22.93 14.58
C LEU A 19 -0.41 22.08 15.51
N ARG A 20 -1.51 21.52 15.01
CA ARG A 20 -2.34 20.58 15.77
C ARG A 20 -1.68 19.21 15.84
N ALA A 21 -1.14 18.73 14.73
CA ALA A 21 -0.44 17.46 14.67
C ALA A 21 0.80 17.43 15.58
N SER A 22 1.55 18.54 15.68
CA SER A 22 2.78 18.59 16.48
C SER A 22 2.56 18.27 17.97
N LYS A 23 1.35 18.49 18.47
CA LYS A 23 0.92 18.21 19.85
C LYS A 23 0.57 16.76 20.11
N LEU A 24 0.48 15.92 19.08
CA LEU A 24 0.22 14.50 19.27
C LEU A 24 1.42 13.82 19.92
N ASP A 25 1.12 12.98 20.90
CA ASP A 25 2.05 12.01 21.45
C ASP A 25 2.14 10.80 20.50
N ILE A 26 3.36 10.35 20.24
CA ILE A 26 3.67 9.21 19.37
C ILE A 26 4.63 8.21 20.03
N ASP A 27 4.84 8.31 21.34
CA ASP A 27 5.83 7.49 22.05
C ASP A 27 5.49 6.00 21.98
N ASP A 28 4.19 5.68 21.98
CA ASP A 28 3.67 4.32 21.81
C ASP A 28 3.79 3.77 20.38
N VAL A 29 4.11 4.59 19.37
CA VAL A 29 4.22 4.14 17.98
C VAL A 29 5.51 3.33 17.81
N ARG A 30 5.36 2.03 17.63
CA ARG A 30 6.43 1.04 17.45
C ARG A 30 6.79 0.83 15.98
N THR A 31 5.80 0.95 15.09
CA THR A 31 5.97 0.68 13.66
C THR A 31 5.30 1.75 12.80
N VAL A 32 5.96 2.11 11.71
CA VAL A 32 5.41 2.91 10.62
C VAL A 32 5.53 2.08 9.33
N CYS A 33 4.40 1.56 8.86
CA CYS A 33 4.36 0.65 7.72
C CYS A 33 3.84 1.36 6.47
N LEU A 34 4.61 1.37 5.39
CA LEU A 34 4.22 1.91 4.09
C LEU A 34 3.88 0.77 3.13
N THR A 35 2.82 0.93 2.35
CA THR A 35 2.55 0.02 1.23
C THR A 35 3.44 0.35 0.04
N LEU A 36 3.98 -0.65 -0.64
CA LEU A 36 4.65 -0.53 -1.95
C LEU A 36 3.90 -1.34 -3.02
N GLY A 37 4.27 -1.14 -4.27
CA GLY A 37 3.74 -1.86 -5.42
C GLY A 37 2.62 -1.15 -6.17
N PRO A 38 2.09 -1.80 -7.21
CA PRO A 38 1.02 -1.22 -8.03
C PRO A 38 -0.26 -1.01 -7.21
N TYR A 39 -1.11 -0.09 -7.66
CA TYR A 39 -2.50 -0.06 -7.22
C TYR A 39 -3.24 -1.29 -7.72
N ARG A 40 -4.47 -1.48 -7.22
CA ARG A 40 -5.34 -2.63 -7.54
C ARG A 40 -4.79 -3.98 -7.07
N ASN A 41 -3.76 -3.94 -6.23
CA ASN A 41 -3.03 -5.09 -5.69
C ASN A 41 -3.41 -5.34 -4.20
N LEU A 42 -4.70 -5.28 -3.85
CA LEU A 42 -5.23 -5.51 -2.48
C LEU A 42 -4.79 -4.53 -1.38
N THR A 43 -4.04 -3.48 -1.70
CA THR A 43 -3.55 -2.51 -0.69
C THR A 43 -4.67 -1.84 0.10
N THR A 44 -5.82 -1.56 -0.53
CA THR A 44 -6.97 -0.97 0.18
C THR A 44 -7.65 -1.97 1.10
N LEU A 45 -7.80 -3.23 0.67
CA LEU A 45 -8.34 -4.30 1.52
C LEU A 45 -7.40 -4.57 2.71
N THR A 46 -6.09 -4.61 2.46
CA THR A 46 -5.04 -4.72 3.50
C THR A 46 -5.18 -3.58 4.52
N ALA A 47 -5.27 -2.34 4.05
CA ALA A 47 -5.45 -1.18 4.90
C ALA A 47 -6.75 -1.23 5.71
N GLY A 48 -7.85 -1.68 5.11
CA GLY A 48 -9.12 -1.90 5.80
C GLY A 48 -9.01 -2.96 6.90
N MET A 49 -8.37 -4.09 6.63
CA MET A 49 -8.13 -5.13 7.64
C MET A 49 -7.20 -4.63 8.76
N VAL A 50 -6.13 -3.91 8.43
CA VAL A 50 -5.24 -3.30 9.43
C VAL A 50 -6.01 -2.30 10.30
N ALA A 51 -6.93 -1.52 9.73
CA ALA A 51 -7.76 -0.55 10.47
C ALA A 51 -8.73 -1.18 11.48
N LEU A 52 -9.04 -2.47 11.32
CA LEU A 52 -9.85 -3.23 12.28
C LEU A 52 -9.07 -3.58 13.55
N HIS A 53 -7.75 -3.45 13.55
CA HIS A 53 -6.93 -3.71 14.74
C HIS A 53 -7.02 -2.52 15.72
N PRO A 54 -7.20 -2.74 17.03
CA PRO A 54 -7.37 -1.66 18.01
C PRO A 54 -6.16 -0.73 18.12
N HIS A 55 -4.96 -1.23 17.81
CA HIS A 55 -3.70 -0.48 17.91
C HIS A 55 -3.08 -0.04 16.58
N CYS A 56 -3.83 -0.16 15.47
CA CYS A 56 -3.34 0.26 14.16
C CYS A 56 -4.15 1.45 13.64
N GLN A 57 -3.46 2.55 13.37
CA GLN A 57 -4.02 3.72 12.71
C GLN A 57 -3.67 3.69 11.23
N VAL A 58 -4.65 3.96 10.37
CA VAL A 58 -4.46 3.87 8.91
C VAL A 58 -4.66 5.22 8.25
N LEU A 59 -3.59 5.73 7.62
CA LEU A 59 -3.69 6.83 6.67
C LEU A 59 -3.92 6.27 5.27
N ASN A 60 -5.07 6.59 4.68
CA ASN A 60 -5.40 6.22 3.31
C ASN A 60 -5.05 7.36 2.34
N HIS A 61 -4.29 7.05 1.29
CA HIS A 61 -3.76 8.00 0.31
C HIS A 61 -2.98 9.14 0.97
N ALA A 62 -3.21 10.40 0.59
CA ALA A 62 -2.54 11.60 1.07
C ALA A 62 -1.13 11.86 0.48
N GLY A 63 -0.76 11.21 -0.62
CA GLY A 63 0.45 11.56 -1.38
C GLY A 63 0.54 13.05 -1.73
N LEU A 64 -0.59 13.68 -2.10
CA LEU A 64 -0.65 15.13 -2.40
C LEU A 64 -0.33 16.03 -1.19
N ARG A 65 -0.56 15.55 0.03
CA ARG A 65 -0.33 16.31 1.27
C ARG A 65 1.08 16.14 1.81
N ILE A 66 1.76 15.07 1.40
CA ILE A 66 3.03 14.63 1.99
C ILE A 66 4.17 14.86 1.00
N PHE A 67 4.14 14.28 -0.21
CA PHE A 67 5.28 14.31 -1.12
C PHE A 67 5.69 15.73 -1.54
N GLY A 68 4.73 16.65 -1.63
CA GLY A 68 4.97 18.06 -1.98
C GLY A 68 5.40 18.95 -0.81
N ASP A 69 5.33 18.49 0.45
CA ASP A 69 5.69 19.27 1.62
C ASP A 69 7.05 18.81 2.17
N LYS A 70 8.09 19.63 1.97
CA LYS A 70 9.47 19.32 2.39
C LYS A 70 9.62 19.09 3.90
N ARG A 71 8.65 19.52 4.71
CA ARG A 71 8.65 19.34 6.17
C ARG A 71 8.13 17.97 6.59
N LEU A 72 7.40 17.29 5.70
CA LEU A 72 6.75 16.00 5.94
C LEU A 72 7.33 14.87 5.09
N ASN A 73 7.87 15.17 3.92
CA ASN A 73 8.40 14.16 3.03
C ASN A 73 9.76 13.65 3.53
N PHE A 74 9.75 12.71 4.46
CA PHE A 74 10.97 12.09 5.00
C PHE A 74 11.72 11.22 3.98
N LEU A 75 11.08 10.81 2.88
CA LEU A 75 11.75 10.13 1.77
C LEU A 75 12.66 11.10 0.97
N SER A 76 12.49 12.42 1.15
CA SER A 76 13.35 13.45 0.56
C SER A 76 14.33 14.00 1.59
N ASN A 77 15.59 13.56 1.48
CA ASN A 77 16.68 13.90 2.41
C ASN A 77 16.28 13.54 3.84
N TYR A 78 16.32 12.25 4.17
CA TYR A 78 15.85 11.73 5.44
C TYR A 78 16.44 12.47 6.65
N SER A 79 15.59 12.70 7.64
CA SER A 79 16.00 13.04 9.00
C SER A 79 14.94 12.51 9.97
N GLU A 80 15.38 12.17 11.18
CA GLU A 80 14.49 11.70 12.23
C GLU A 80 13.40 12.74 12.56
N GLU A 81 13.76 14.03 12.57
CA GLU A 81 12.80 15.11 12.81
C GLU A 81 11.69 15.15 11.75
N LYS A 82 12.04 15.01 10.45
CA LYS A 82 11.03 14.96 9.37
C LYS A 82 10.16 13.73 9.49
N PHE A 83 10.75 12.59 9.85
CA PHE A 83 10.00 11.36 10.08
C PHE A 83 9.02 11.50 11.24
N ILE A 84 9.42 12.08 12.38
CA ILE A 84 8.53 12.37 13.51
C ILE A 84 7.39 13.30 13.10
N ARG A 85 7.71 14.39 12.37
CA ARG A 85 6.70 15.32 11.84
C ARG A 85 5.72 14.61 10.91
N PHE A 86 6.21 13.73 10.04
CA PHE A 86 5.38 12.87 9.20
C PHE A 86 4.43 12.01 10.02
N VAL A 87 4.94 11.25 11.00
CA VAL A 87 4.12 10.33 11.81
C VAL A 87 2.99 11.09 12.51
N LYS A 88 3.33 12.18 13.19
CA LYS A 88 2.35 13.06 13.85
C LYS A 88 1.30 13.57 12.87
N TYR A 89 1.74 14.11 11.72
CA TYR A 89 0.81 14.61 10.70
C TYR A 89 -0.07 13.51 10.12
N ALA A 90 0.48 12.32 9.88
CA ALA A 90 -0.22 11.20 9.29
C ALA A 90 -1.32 10.67 10.21
N ILE A 91 -1.04 10.53 11.51
CA ILE A 91 -2.06 10.20 12.52
C ILE A 91 -3.15 11.28 12.54
N TYR A 92 -2.78 12.55 12.66
CA TYR A 92 -3.74 13.65 12.63
C TYR A 92 -4.62 13.66 11.38
N ALA A 93 -4.01 13.44 10.22
CA ALA A 93 -4.64 13.41 8.91
C ALA A 93 -5.57 12.20 8.74
N SER A 94 -5.26 11.07 9.36
CA SER A 94 -6.06 9.84 9.30
C SER A 94 -7.39 9.94 10.05
N GLY A 95 -7.51 10.84 11.04
CA GLY A 95 -8.77 11.09 11.74
C GLY A 95 -9.75 12.02 10.99
N ARG A 96 -9.44 12.38 9.74
CA ARG A 96 -10.19 13.36 8.93
C ARG A 96 -9.94 13.10 7.45
N GLY A 97 -10.36 14.02 6.56
CA GLY A 97 -9.99 14.00 5.15
C GLY A 97 -11.17 13.77 4.22
N ARG A 98 -10.89 13.24 3.03
CA ARG A 98 -11.89 12.98 1.97
C ARG A 98 -11.37 11.92 1.00
N GLU A 99 -12.27 11.41 0.17
CA GLU A 99 -11.92 10.47 -0.89
C GLU A 99 -10.88 11.04 -1.88
N GLY A 100 -10.22 10.14 -2.60
CA GLY A 100 -9.26 10.49 -3.65
C GLY A 100 -7.86 10.83 -3.14
N PRO A 101 -7.04 11.51 -3.96
CA PRO A 101 -5.60 11.64 -3.72
C PRO A 101 -5.23 12.59 -2.56
N TYR A 102 -6.19 13.39 -2.07
CA TYR A 102 -6.02 14.16 -0.83
C TYR A 102 -5.96 13.24 0.40
N GLY A 103 -6.73 12.15 0.40
CA GLY A 103 -6.70 11.11 1.42
C GLY A 103 -7.14 11.54 2.82
N GLY A 104 -6.85 10.67 3.78
CA GLY A 104 -7.25 10.80 5.18
C GLY A 104 -7.67 9.46 5.80
N SER A 105 -8.84 9.44 6.44
CA SER A 105 -9.41 8.21 7.02
C SER A 105 -9.59 7.13 5.96
N VAL A 106 -9.27 5.90 6.36
CA VAL A 106 -9.52 4.68 5.58
C VAL A 106 -11.01 4.42 5.35
N THR A 107 -11.89 4.96 6.21
CA THR A 107 -13.34 4.84 6.06
C THR A 107 -13.88 5.56 4.83
N PHE A 108 -13.09 6.47 4.23
CA PHE A 108 -13.38 7.11 2.94
C PHE A 108 -12.84 6.33 1.74
N SER A 109 -12.44 5.07 1.92
CA SER A 109 -11.98 4.23 0.81
C SER A 109 -13.12 3.41 0.23
N HIS A 110 -12.99 3.00 -1.04
CA HIS A 110 -13.97 2.15 -1.70
C HIS A 110 -14.20 0.81 -0.99
N ALA A 111 -13.25 0.34 -0.17
CA ALA A 111 -13.39 -0.89 0.61
C ALA A 111 -14.42 -0.75 1.74
N PHE A 112 -14.79 0.47 2.12
CA PHE A 112 -15.85 0.80 3.07
C PHE A 112 -17.18 1.18 2.39
N GLY A 113 -17.30 0.94 1.08
CA GLY A 113 -18.57 1.08 0.38
C GLY A 113 -19.64 0.10 0.89
N LYS A 114 -20.93 0.43 0.68
CA LYS A 114 -22.10 -0.34 1.17
C LYS A 114 -22.09 -1.82 0.78
N GLN A 115 -21.38 -2.18 -0.27
CA GLN A 115 -21.26 -3.53 -0.79
C GLN A 115 -20.22 -4.40 -0.04
N HIS A 116 -19.52 -3.85 0.97
CA HIS A 116 -18.46 -4.53 1.69
C HIS A 116 -18.70 -4.55 3.19
N LYS A 117 -18.33 -5.65 3.86
CA LYS A 117 -18.49 -5.85 5.31
C LYS A 117 -17.61 -4.92 6.17
N LEU A 118 -16.56 -4.33 5.61
CA LEU A 118 -15.59 -3.54 6.38
C LEU A 118 -16.21 -2.34 7.12
N ALA A 119 -17.19 -1.66 6.52
CA ALA A 119 -17.83 -0.51 7.16
C ALA A 119 -18.63 -0.92 8.40
N GLU A 120 -19.38 -2.02 8.29
CA GLU A 120 -20.16 -2.60 9.38
C GLU A 120 -19.21 -3.10 10.50
N LEU A 121 -18.22 -3.92 10.13
CA LEU A 121 -17.23 -4.46 11.07
C LEU A 121 -16.44 -3.37 11.81
N TYR A 122 -16.12 -2.26 11.13
CA TYR A 122 -15.43 -1.14 11.77
C TYR A 122 -16.36 -0.41 12.75
N LYS A 123 -17.60 -0.14 12.33
CA LYS A 123 -18.59 0.54 13.17
C LYS A 123 -18.95 -0.27 14.41
N ASP A 124 -19.03 -1.59 14.29
CA ASP A 124 -19.32 -2.48 15.41
C ASP A 124 -18.25 -2.42 16.51
N VAL A 125 -16.99 -2.20 16.13
CA VAL A 125 -15.85 -2.20 17.07
C VAL A 125 -15.53 -0.80 17.58
N PHE A 126 -15.62 0.22 16.72
CA PHE A 126 -15.11 1.56 17.01
C PHE A 126 -16.18 2.66 16.97
N GLY A 127 -17.41 2.35 16.58
CA GLY A 127 -18.46 3.33 16.35
C GLY A 127 -18.03 4.38 15.32
N ASP A 128 -18.21 5.65 15.67
CA ASP A 128 -17.81 6.79 14.82
C ASP A 128 -16.37 7.26 15.09
N ASN A 129 -15.61 6.57 15.93
CA ASN A 129 -14.23 6.95 16.26
C ASN A 129 -13.29 6.67 15.07
N LEU A 130 -12.73 7.74 14.49
CA LEU A 130 -11.76 7.65 13.39
C LEU A 130 -10.30 7.53 13.85
N LEU A 131 -10.04 7.86 15.12
CA LEU A 131 -8.73 7.74 15.75
C LEU A 131 -8.79 6.66 16.83
N LYS A 132 -7.76 5.81 16.88
CA LYS A 132 -7.59 4.85 17.97
C LYS A 132 -7.07 5.57 19.21
N GLU A 133 -7.48 5.11 20.39
CA GLU A 133 -7.02 5.66 21.66
C GLU A 133 -5.53 5.46 21.88
N ARG A 134 -5.01 4.28 21.51
CA ARG A 134 -3.60 3.91 21.61
C ARG A 134 -3.10 3.33 20.31
N ILE A 135 -2.10 3.98 19.70
CA ILE A 135 -1.58 3.63 18.38
C ILE A 135 -0.18 3.03 18.53
N HIS A 136 -0.04 1.74 18.22
CA HIS A 136 1.26 1.06 18.14
C HIS A 136 1.80 1.01 16.71
N CYS A 137 0.92 1.00 15.71
CA CYS A 137 1.30 0.98 14.31
C CYS A 137 0.58 2.10 13.54
N LEU A 138 1.35 2.93 12.84
CA LEU A 138 0.84 3.77 11.76
C LEU A 138 1.02 3.04 10.43
N PHE A 139 -0.06 2.81 9.71
CA PHE A 139 -0.04 2.19 8.39
C PHE A 139 -0.43 3.22 7.32
N TRP A 140 0.47 3.51 6.40
CA TRP A 140 0.25 4.43 5.30
C TRP A 140 0.00 3.69 3.98
N LYS A 141 -1.26 3.70 3.53
CA LYS A 141 -1.68 3.14 2.26
C LYS A 141 -1.54 4.20 1.16
N GLU A 142 -0.43 4.19 0.44
CA GLU A 142 -0.22 4.99 -0.78
C GLU A 142 0.78 4.29 -1.73
N SER A 143 0.44 3.10 -2.24
CA SER A 143 1.44 2.17 -2.82
C SER A 143 2.13 2.66 -4.09
N MET A 144 1.40 2.86 -5.17
CA MET A 144 1.98 3.14 -6.49
C MET A 144 2.67 4.50 -6.52
N ALA A 145 2.09 5.52 -5.88
CA ALA A 145 2.72 6.83 -5.80
C ALA A 145 3.98 6.81 -4.92
N THR A 146 4.01 6.05 -3.81
CA THR A 146 5.23 5.88 -2.99
C THR A 146 6.33 5.16 -3.79
N SER A 147 5.98 4.05 -4.44
CA SER A 147 6.93 3.25 -5.24
C SER A 147 7.51 4.06 -6.40
N SER A 148 6.64 4.82 -7.08
CA SER A 148 7.06 5.70 -8.17
C SER A 148 7.92 6.86 -7.66
N TYR A 149 7.58 7.44 -6.50
CA TYR A 149 8.42 8.49 -5.88
C TYR A 149 9.82 7.97 -5.56
N ILE A 150 9.92 6.80 -4.92
CA ILE A 150 11.19 6.14 -4.58
C ILE A 150 12.03 5.89 -5.84
N ARG A 151 11.39 5.41 -6.91
CA ARG A 151 12.07 5.17 -8.20
C ARG A 151 12.51 6.46 -8.89
N GLU A 152 11.60 7.40 -9.10
CA GLU A 152 11.88 8.65 -9.84
C GLU A 152 12.91 9.55 -9.15
N ARG A 153 12.97 9.50 -7.81
CA ARG A 153 13.90 10.30 -7.02
C ARG A 153 15.15 9.54 -6.60
N SER A 154 15.29 8.27 -7.03
CA SER A 154 16.39 7.39 -6.63
C SER A 154 16.60 7.41 -5.12
N VAL A 155 15.51 7.29 -4.35
CA VAL A 155 15.57 7.28 -2.89
C VAL A 155 16.37 6.05 -2.44
N ASP A 156 17.39 6.28 -1.64
CA ASP A 156 18.17 5.23 -0.99
C ASP A 156 17.38 4.63 0.16
N LEU A 157 16.45 3.74 -0.19
CA LEU A 157 15.58 3.09 0.79
C LEU A 157 16.36 2.23 1.80
N PRO A 158 17.40 1.46 1.40
CA PRO A 158 18.27 0.74 2.33
C PRO A 158 18.88 1.67 3.40
N ASP A 159 19.43 2.82 2.99
CA ASP A 159 19.99 3.80 3.94
C ASP A 159 18.95 4.33 4.93
N ILE A 160 17.75 4.69 4.45
CA ILE A 160 16.68 5.17 5.32
C ILE A 160 16.25 4.09 6.32
N VAL A 161 16.10 2.84 5.85
CA VAL A 161 15.72 1.70 6.69
C VAL A 161 16.77 1.40 7.74
N PHE A 162 18.06 1.50 7.38
CA PHE A 162 19.17 1.34 8.31
C PHE A 162 19.10 2.39 9.45
N HIS A 163 18.75 3.63 9.13
CA HIS A 163 18.65 4.72 10.11
C HIS A 163 17.27 4.88 10.76
N ASN A 164 16.28 4.02 10.45
CA ASN A 164 14.93 4.11 11.00
C ASN A 164 14.38 2.73 11.37
N GLU A 165 14.56 2.35 12.64
CA GLU A 165 14.13 1.05 13.14
C GLU A 165 12.61 0.84 13.17
N LYS A 166 11.81 1.90 13.07
CA LYS A 166 10.34 1.82 13.07
C LYS A 166 9.78 1.59 11.68
N LEU A 167 10.52 1.93 10.63
CA LEU A 167 10.03 1.92 9.25
C LEU A 167 9.96 0.50 8.69
N ARG A 168 8.81 0.18 8.09
CA ARG A 168 8.53 -1.11 7.49
C ARG A 168 7.77 -0.95 6.18
N PHE A 169 7.84 -1.95 5.31
CA PHE A 169 7.21 -1.95 4.00
C PHE A 169 6.43 -3.23 3.74
N ILE A 170 5.25 -3.09 3.15
CA ILE A 170 4.41 -4.23 2.79
C ILE A 170 4.00 -4.18 1.32
N MET A 171 4.01 -5.34 0.67
CA MET A 171 3.49 -5.52 -0.67
C MET A 171 2.58 -6.76 -0.71
N PRO A 172 1.25 -6.61 -0.57
CA PRO A 172 0.33 -7.67 -0.95
C PRO A 172 0.52 -8.05 -2.43
N ILE A 173 0.35 -9.32 -2.78
CA ILE A 173 0.52 -9.84 -4.15
C ILE A 173 -0.79 -10.49 -4.62
N ARG A 174 -1.47 -9.81 -5.55
CA ARG A 174 -2.61 -10.29 -6.33
C ARG A 174 -2.15 -10.74 -7.71
N ASN A 175 -2.97 -11.55 -8.38
CA ASN A 175 -2.76 -11.93 -9.77
C ASN A 175 -2.30 -10.72 -10.63
N PRO A 176 -1.06 -10.71 -11.15
CA PRO A 176 -0.52 -9.58 -11.89
C PRO A 176 -1.31 -9.23 -13.15
N LEU A 177 -1.92 -10.22 -13.80
CA LEU A 177 -2.77 -10.00 -14.99
C LEU A 177 -4.05 -9.23 -14.62
N ASP A 178 -4.73 -9.64 -13.54
CA ASP A 178 -5.89 -8.92 -12.99
C ASP A 178 -5.52 -7.49 -12.58
N CYS A 179 -4.34 -7.32 -11.97
CA CYS A 179 -3.82 -6.01 -11.59
C CYS A 179 -3.58 -5.14 -12.83
N ALA A 180 -2.96 -5.67 -13.87
CA ALA A 180 -2.67 -4.94 -15.10
C ALA A 180 -3.97 -4.47 -15.79
N VAL A 181 -4.90 -5.39 -16.06
CA VAL A 181 -6.22 -5.08 -16.65
C VAL A 181 -6.97 -4.04 -15.81
N SER A 182 -6.99 -4.22 -14.49
CA SER A 182 -7.68 -3.28 -13.60
C SER A 182 -7.05 -1.89 -13.55
N ASN A 183 -5.72 -1.77 -13.74
CA ASN A 183 -5.06 -0.46 -13.78
C ASN A 183 -5.27 0.22 -15.14
N VAL A 184 -5.16 -0.52 -16.26
CA VAL A 184 -5.47 -0.01 -17.61
C VAL A 184 -6.89 0.53 -17.65
N ASN A 185 -7.87 -0.24 -17.17
CA ASN A 185 -9.28 0.18 -17.15
C ASN A 185 -9.53 1.41 -16.26
N PHE A 186 -8.78 1.55 -15.16
CA PHE A 186 -8.98 2.65 -14.23
C PHE A 186 -8.36 3.96 -14.71
N PHE A 187 -7.13 3.90 -15.22
CA PHE A 187 -6.38 5.10 -15.60
C PHE A 187 -6.51 5.47 -17.08
N GLY A 188 -6.92 4.55 -17.94
CA GLY A 188 -6.88 4.73 -19.39
C GLY A 188 -5.47 5.04 -19.89
N GLN A 189 -5.36 5.88 -20.93
CA GLN A 189 -4.09 6.30 -21.53
C GLN A 189 -3.61 7.67 -21.01
N THR A 190 -3.69 7.89 -19.71
CA THR A 190 -3.24 9.17 -19.10
C THR A 190 -1.71 9.23 -18.97
N ASP A 191 -1.16 10.45 -18.94
CA ASP A 191 0.29 10.63 -18.69
C ASP A 191 0.71 10.14 -17.30
N GLU A 192 -0.20 10.24 -16.32
CA GLU A 192 0.05 9.72 -14.97
C GLU A 192 0.21 8.20 -14.98
N PHE A 193 -0.61 7.49 -15.75
CA PHE A 193 -0.48 6.04 -15.95
C PHE A 193 0.85 5.66 -16.58
N ALA A 194 1.19 6.32 -17.70
CA ALA A 194 2.46 6.10 -18.39
C ALA A 194 3.65 6.32 -17.46
N ARG A 195 3.62 7.37 -16.62
CA ARG A 195 4.66 7.64 -15.63
C ARG A 195 4.73 6.57 -14.54
N TYR A 196 3.58 6.15 -13.97
CA TYR A 196 3.57 5.17 -12.89
C TYR A 196 4.14 3.81 -13.28
N PHE A 197 3.90 3.39 -14.53
CA PHE A 197 4.42 2.13 -15.06
C PHE A 197 5.68 2.29 -15.92
N ASN A 198 6.18 3.52 -16.10
CA ASN A 198 7.32 3.82 -16.97
C ASN A 198 7.16 3.30 -18.41
N LEU A 199 5.96 3.43 -18.96
CA LEU A 199 5.60 2.90 -20.28
C LEU A 199 6.39 3.58 -21.39
N GLN A 200 6.93 2.78 -22.30
CA GLN A 200 7.65 3.25 -23.48
C GLN A 200 6.73 3.32 -24.70
N ASN A 201 5.79 2.38 -24.83
CA ASN A 201 4.76 2.38 -25.87
C ASN A 201 3.36 2.60 -25.28
N ARG A 202 2.51 3.32 -26.03
CA ARG A 202 1.11 3.59 -25.67
C ARG A 202 0.08 2.82 -26.51
N GLN A 203 0.51 2.11 -27.56
CA GLN A 203 -0.40 1.40 -28.48
C GLN A 203 -0.77 -0.02 -28.02
N ASP A 204 0.07 -0.69 -27.22
CA ASP A 204 -0.26 -1.94 -26.52
C ASP A 204 0.34 -1.97 -25.12
N VAL A 205 -0.39 -1.38 -24.17
CA VAL A 205 0.13 -1.11 -22.82
C VAL A 205 0.08 -2.33 -21.89
N LEU A 206 -0.73 -3.35 -22.19
CA LEU A 206 -1.00 -4.42 -21.23
C LEU A 206 0.24 -5.30 -20.96
N PRO A 207 0.99 -5.76 -21.97
CA PRO A 207 2.28 -6.44 -21.77
C PRO A 207 3.28 -5.61 -20.95
N GLU A 208 3.44 -4.33 -21.26
CA GLU A 208 4.37 -3.43 -20.55
C GLU A 208 3.95 -3.22 -19.09
N VAL A 209 2.65 -3.11 -18.82
CA VAL A 209 2.13 -2.99 -17.44
C VAL A 209 2.40 -4.27 -16.65
N VAL A 210 2.20 -5.45 -17.25
CA VAL A 210 2.53 -6.74 -16.61
C VAL A 210 4.02 -6.81 -16.30
N GLU A 211 4.87 -6.45 -17.24
CA GLU A 211 6.31 -6.40 -17.04
C GLU A 211 6.71 -5.45 -15.91
N ALA A 212 6.15 -4.23 -15.90
CA ALA A 212 6.42 -3.23 -14.87
C ALA A 212 5.97 -3.69 -13.48
N ILE A 213 4.84 -4.40 -13.37
CA ILE A 213 4.40 -5.01 -12.11
C ILE A 213 5.41 -6.05 -11.62
N LEU A 214 5.88 -6.93 -12.52
CA LEU A 214 6.86 -7.96 -12.16
C LEU A 214 8.21 -7.36 -11.78
N ALA A 215 8.67 -6.33 -12.48
CA ALA A 215 9.89 -5.60 -12.14
C ALA A 215 9.81 -4.96 -10.73
N GLU A 216 8.64 -4.41 -10.37
CA GLU A 216 8.42 -3.86 -9.03
C GLU A 216 8.48 -4.95 -7.95
N PHE A 217 8.00 -6.16 -8.24
CA PHE A 217 8.11 -7.30 -7.32
C PHE A 217 9.58 -7.74 -7.13
N VAL A 218 10.37 -7.82 -8.21
CA VAL A 218 11.80 -8.14 -8.12
C VAL A 218 12.51 -7.14 -7.21
N ARG A 219 12.30 -5.84 -7.43
CA ARG A 219 12.88 -4.78 -6.59
C ARG A 219 12.49 -4.92 -5.12
N PHE A 220 11.23 -5.26 -4.84
CA PHE A 220 10.78 -5.50 -3.47
C PHE A 220 11.50 -6.70 -2.83
N LEU A 221 11.72 -7.77 -3.59
CA LEU A 221 12.46 -8.94 -3.11
C LEU A 221 13.93 -8.63 -2.87
N GLU A 222 14.55 -7.77 -3.67
CA GLU A 222 15.91 -7.30 -3.45
C GLU A 222 16.03 -6.53 -2.13
N PHE A 223 15.10 -5.60 -1.86
CA PHE A 223 15.06 -4.89 -0.58
C PHE A 223 14.81 -5.85 0.58
N LYS A 224 13.90 -6.82 0.41
CA LYS A 224 13.65 -7.85 1.43
C LYS A 224 14.88 -8.74 1.66
N ARG A 225 15.67 -9.04 0.64
CA ARG A 225 16.91 -9.82 0.80
C ARG A 225 17.93 -9.07 1.66
N GLN A 226 17.98 -7.75 1.55
CA GLN A 226 18.88 -6.89 2.34
C GLN A 226 18.37 -6.67 3.78
N HIS A 227 17.06 -6.51 3.95
CA HIS A 227 16.41 -6.20 5.24
C HIS A 227 15.16 -7.09 5.48
N PRO A 228 15.33 -8.39 5.75
CA PRO A 228 14.23 -9.37 5.73
C PRO A 228 13.10 -9.10 6.71
N GLU A 229 13.39 -8.45 7.83
CA GLU A 229 12.45 -8.07 8.90
C GLU A 229 11.68 -6.77 8.62
N ARG A 230 12.13 -5.99 7.62
CA ARG A 230 11.57 -4.67 7.25
C ARG A 230 10.61 -4.74 6.08
N PHE A 231 10.63 -5.84 5.33
CA PHE A 231 9.80 -6.03 4.14
C PHE A 231 8.93 -7.29 4.26
N PHE A 232 7.62 -7.15 4.09
CA PHE A 232 6.65 -8.23 4.16
C PHE A 232 5.80 -8.31 2.89
N TYR A 233 5.53 -9.52 2.43
CA TYR A 233 4.57 -9.76 1.35
C TYR A 233 3.71 -10.96 1.68
N TYR A 234 2.54 -11.04 1.07
CA TYR A 234 1.71 -12.23 1.07
C TYR A 234 0.99 -12.35 -0.27
N PHE A 235 0.67 -13.58 -0.67
CA PHE A 235 -0.10 -13.83 -1.88
C PHE A 235 -1.59 -13.93 -1.55
N GLU A 236 -2.43 -13.43 -2.45
CA GLU A 236 -3.89 -13.43 -2.24
C GLU A 236 -4.47 -14.83 -2.04
N HIS A 237 -3.90 -15.83 -2.72
CA HIS A 237 -4.34 -17.22 -2.66
C HIS A 237 -3.78 -17.99 -1.45
N ASP A 238 -2.89 -17.38 -0.68
CA ASP A 238 -2.32 -17.93 0.57
C ASP A 238 -2.84 -17.17 1.80
N PHE A 239 -3.78 -16.25 1.62
CA PHE A 239 -4.27 -15.45 2.74
C PHE A 239 -5.13 -16.29 3.69
N GLY A 240 -4.82 -16.21 4.97
CA GLY A 240 -5.49 -16.96 6.03
C GLY A 240 -5.00 -16.54 7.41
N LYS A 241 -5.36 -17.33 8.44
CA LYS A 241 -5.03 -17.03 9.84
C LYS A 241 -3.52 -16.86 10.06
N GLU A 242 -2.70 -17.75 9.51
CA GLU A 242 -1.24 -17.66 9.65
C GLU A 242 -0.67 -16.38 9.03
N THR A 243 -1.23 -15.94 7.90
CA THR A 243 -0.85 -14.66 7.27
C THR A 243 -1.20 -13.47 8.17
N LEU A 244 -2.34 -13.50 8.88
CA LEU A 244 -2.71 -12.45 9.84
C LEU A 244 -1.81 -12.43 11.07
N LEU A 245 -1.45 -13.59 11.61
CA LEU A 245 -0.51 -13.68 12.73
C LEU A 245 0.89 -13.16 12.33
N ALA A 246 1.36 -13.54 11.14
CA ALA A 246 2.60 -13.04 10.57
C ALA A 246 2.55 -11.52 10.33
N LEU A 247 1.40 -11.00 9.87
CA LEU A 247 1.19 -9.56 9.69
C LEU A 247 1.21 -8.80 11.02
N ALA A 248 0.54 -9.29 12.07
CA ALA A 248 0.57 -8.67 13.40
C ALA A 248 1.99 -8.60 13.96
N ASN A 249 2.73 -9.72 13.88
CA ASN A 249 4.14 -9.77 14.28
C ASN A 249 4.99 -8.79 13.46
N PHE A 250 4.79 -8.74 12.14
CA PHE A 250 5.49 -7.80 11.28
C PHE A 250 5.17 -6.35 11.61
N LEU A 251 3.94 -6.03 12.00
CA LEU A 251 3.56 -4.67 12.41
C LEU A 251 3.94 -4.36 13.86
N ASN A 252 4.52 -5.31 14.59
CA ASN A 252 4.86 -5.21 16.01
C ASN A 252 3.65 -4.84 16.90
N VAL A 253 2.53 -5.52 16.64
CA VAL A 253 1.30 -5.42 17.42
C VAL A 253 0.88 -6.80 17.92
N ASP A 254 0.27 -6.84 19.10
CA ASP A 254 -0.22 -8.09 19.67
C ASP A 254 -1.41 -8.61 18.86
N PRO A 255 -1.46 -9.91 18.50
CA PRO A 255 -2.60 -10.45 17.77
C PRO A 255 -3.91 -10.31 18.56
N ASP A 256 -4.86 -9.56 18.01
CA ASP A 256 -6.21 -9.47 18.58
C ASP A 256 -7.16 -10.51 17.95
N LYS A 257 -7.90 -11.25 18.80
CA LYS A 257 -8.78 -12.35 18.37
C LYS A 257 -9.94 -11.84 17.51
N GLN A 258 -10.54 -10.71 17.90
CA GLN A 258 -11.67 -10.13 17.18
C GLN A 258 -11.22 -9.56 15.83
N TRP A 259 -10.06 -8.92 15.79
CA TRP A 259 -9.40 -8.45 14.59
C TRP A 259 -9.11 -9.58 13.60
N CYS A 260 -8.56 -10.71 14.06
CA CYS A 260 -8.34 -11.86 13.19
C CYS A 260 -9.64 -12.36 12.58
N LYS A 261 -10.70 -12.53 13.40
CA LYS A 261 -12.02 -12.95 12.93
C LYS A 261 -12.59 -11.97 11.89
N ASN A 262 -12.58 -10.67 12.20
CA ASN A 262 -13.13 -9.63 11.33
C ASN A 262 -12.33 -9.50 10.03
N SER A 263 -11.00 -9.63 10.08
CA SER A 263 -10.15 -9.57 8.90
C SER A 263 -10.39 -10.75 7.96
N LEU A 264 -10.53 -11.97 8.50
CA LEU A 264 -10.91 -13.14 7.69
C LEU A 264 -12.30 -12.98 7.08
N ALA A 265 -13.26 -12.45 7.83
CA ALA A 265 -14.61 -12.20 7.32
C ALA A 265 -14.66 -11.09 6.24
N ALA A 266 -13.73 -10.13 6.30
CA ALA A 266 -13.61 -9.04 5.33
C ALA A 266 -12.85 -9.45 4.06
N PHE A 267 -12.04 -10.50 4.10
CA PHE A 267 -11.21 -10.92 2.98
C PHE A 267 -12.04 -11.68 1.93
N GLU A 268 -12.74 -10.94 1.08
CA GLU A 268 -13.51 -11.46 -0.03
C GLU A 268 -12.93 -10.96 -1.36
N ILE A 269 -12.36 -11.86 -2.16
CA ILE A 269 -11.81 -11.54 -3.49
C ILE A 269 -12.66 -12.24 -4.54
N LYS A 270 -13.35 -11.44 -5.37
CA LYS A 270 -14.07 -11.94 -6.53
C LYS A 270 -13.16 -11.90 -7.75
N ARG A 271 -13.05 -13.03 -8.45
CA ARG A 271 -12.45 -13.08 -9.79
C ARG A 271 -13.32 -12.29 -10.75
N LYS A 272 -12.67 -11.57 -11.67
CA LYS A 272 -13.39 -10.70 -12.62
C LYS A 272 -12.94 -10.84 -14.07
N TYR A 273 -11.74 -11.33 -14.34
CA TYR A 273 -11.16 -11.23 -15.67
C TYR A 273 -10.76 -12.61 -16.19
N GLN A 274 -11.04 -12.82 -17.48
CA GLN A 274 -10.41 -13.84 -18.30
C GLN A 274 -9.28 -13.18 -19.07
N HIS A 275 -8.18 -13.91 -19.28
CA HIS A 275 -6.97 -13.39 -19.91
C HIS A 275 -6.69 -14.17 -21.20
N PRO A 276 -6.30 -13.48 -22.29
CA PRO A 276 -5.84 -14.14 -23.52
C PRO A 276 -4.67 -15.10 -23.28
N GLU A 277 -4.62 -16.20 -24.02
CA GLU A 277 -3.59 -17.25 -23.86
C GLU A 277 -2.18 -16.72 -24.12
N ASP A 278 -2.00 -15.90 -25.14
CA ASP A 278 -0.74 -15.25 -25.49
C ASP A 278 -0.19 -14.36 -24.37
N LEU A 279 -1.07 -13.61 -23.68
CA LEU A 279 -0.71 -12.81 -22.51
C LEU A 279 -0.33 -13.69 -21.31
N VAL A 280 -1.05 -14.81 -21.11
CA VAL A 280 -0.73 -15.79 -20.06
C VAL A 280 0.64 -16.43 -20.31
N ASP A 281 0.95 -16.78 -21.55
CA ASP A 281 2.23 -17.35 -21.95
C ASP A 281 3.37 -16.34 -21.80
N LEU A 282 3.14 -15.09 -22.20
CA LEU A 282 4.09 -14.00 -21.95
C LEU A 282 4.37 -13.83 -20.46
N TYR A 283 3.32 -13.76 -19.63
CA TYR A 283 3.45 -13.67 -18.18
C TYR A 283 4.26 -14.82 -17.60
N ASN A 284 3.94 -16.06 -17.99
CA ASN A 284 4.64 -17.24 -17.51
C ASN A 284 6.14 -17.18 -17.83
N ARG A 285 6.50 -16.80 -19.06
CA ARG A 285 7.91 -16.61 -19.47
C ARG A 285 8.60 -15.53 -18.64
N TYR A 286 7.96 -14.38 -18.42
CA TYR A 286 8.52 -13.32 -17.57
C TYR A 286 8.73 -13.77 -16.14
N VAL A 287 7.82 -14.58 -15.59
CA VAL A 287 7.96 -15.09 -14.22
C VAL A 287 9.11 -16.08 -14.10
N GLU A 288 9.31 -16.95 -15.08
CA GLU A 288 10.42 -17.91 -15.09
C GLU A 288 11.77 -17.22 -15.25
N ASP A 289 11.86 -16.22 -16.13
CA ASP A 289 13.07 -15.47 -16.39
C ASP A 289 13.46 -14.56 -15.20
N LYS A 290 12.57 -13.62 -14.82
CA LYS A 290 12.87 -12.56 -13.85
C LYS A 290 12.96 -13.05 -12.39
N PHE A 291 12.42 -14.23 -12.08
CA PHE A 291 12.41 -14.78 -10.71
C PHE A 291 13.19 -16.09 -10.60
N SER A 292 14.14 -16.34 -11.51
CA SER A 292 15.07 -17.46 -11.44
C SER A 292 15.82 -17.53 -10.10
N ASP A 293 16.24 -16.38 -9.56
CA ASP A 293 16.86 -16.25 -8.24
C ASP A 293 15.88 -16.41 -7.05
N TYR A 294 14.57 -16.46 -7.32
CA TYR A 294 13.51 -16.51 -6.31
C TYR A 294 12.52 -17.66 -6.57
N PRO A 295 12.98 -18.93 -6.61
CA PRO A 295 12.17 -20.06 -7.08
C PRO A 295 10.88 -20.29 -6.28
N LYS A 296 10.90 -20.04 -4.96
CA LYS A 296 9.70 -20.12 -4.10
C LYS A 296 8.67 -19.04 -4.45
N PHE A 297 9.12 -17.84 -4.82
CA PHE A 297 8.24 -16.75 -5.22
C PHE A 297 7.70 -16.99 -6.64
N SER A 298 8.57 -17.41 -7.57
CA SER A 298 8.20 -17.80 -8.93
C SER A 298 7.09 -18.86 -8.94
N LYS A 299 7.25 -19.93 -8.15
CA LYS A 299 6.21 -20.97 -8.01
C LYS A 299 4.85 -20.42 -7.58
N LYS A 300 4.83 -19.46 -6.63
CA LYS A 300 3.59 -18.83 -6.17
C LYS A 300 2.98 -17.89 -7.21
N LEU A 301 3.80 -17.19 -7.99
CA LEU A 301 3.31 -16.39 -9.12
C LEU A 301 2.67 -17.29 -10.19
N LEU A 302 3.36 -18.35 -10.60
CA LEU A 302 2.86 -19.29 -11.62
C LEU A 302 1.57 -20.02 -11.20
N ARG A 303 1.28 -20.13 -9.90
CA ARG A 303 0.01 -20.66 -9.39
C ARG A 303 -1.20 -19.86 -9.90
N PHE A 304 -1.06 -18.57 -10.21
CA PHE A 304 -2.15 -17.75 -10.75
C PHE A 304 -2.66 -18.22 -12.12
N THR A 305 -1.82 -18.89 -12.91
CA THR A 305 -2.12 -19.34 -14.27
C THR A 305 -2.15 -20.85 -14.40
N ARG A 306 -1.20 -21.58 -13.77
CA ARG A 306 -0.97 -23.02 -13.99
C ARG A 306 -1.84 -23.95 -13.14
N ASP A 307 -2.08 -23.62 -11.88
CA ASP A 307 -2.88 -24.48 -10.99
C ASP A 307 -4.38 -24.21 -11.14
N PHE A 308 -4.75 -23.08 -11.75
CA PHE A 308 -6.14 -22.66 -11.90
C PHE A 308 -6.80 -23.05 -13.23
N GLN A 309 -6.05 -23.64 -14.17
CA GLN A 309 -6.64 -24.30 -15.35
C GLN A 309 -7.21 -25.70 -15.02
N LYS A 310 -7.04 -26.22 -13.80
CA LYS A 310 -7.56 -27.54 -13.38
C LYS A 310 -8.91 -27.51 -12.66
N VAL A 311 -9.52 -26.34 -12.48
CA VAL A 311 -10.78 -26.18 -11.70
C VAL A 311 -11.79 -25.26 -12.39
N ALA A 312 -11.79 -25.22 -13.73
CA ALA A 312 -12.84 -24.58 -14.52
C ALA A 312 -13.66 -25.65 -15.23
#